data_AF-A0A210VRC4-F1
#
_entry.id   AF-A0A210VRC4-F1
#
_cell.length_a   1.000
_cell.length_b   1.000
_cell.length_c   1.000
_cell.angle_alpha   90.00
_cell.angle_beta   90.00
_cell.angle_gamma   90.00
#
_symmetry.space_group_name_H-M   'P 1'
#
loop_
_entity.id
_entity.type
_entity.pdbx_description
1 polymer ?
#
loop_
_entity_poly.entity_id
_entity_poly.type
_entity_poly.pdbx_seq_one_letter_code
_entity_poly.pdbx_strand_id
1 'polypeptide(L)'
;MWLYDGAPEHLELKVRDAQPEEGGYVMLLVLEGGEIRLLGTRFPAKYVANWRSNAVRHDGPTLARVVVLGLHPRYEKIKRLLATSLAVDEEKGSQGQGGGPAKPHSVDSVFSKAEFLFSISPATNAHLAEASQQLAQQA
;
A
#
# COMPACT_ATOMS: atom_id res chain seq x y z
N MET A 1 -9.23 -6.10 -4.67
CA MET A 1 -8.64 -7.37 -5.16
C MET A 1 -7.12 -7.31 -5.27
N TRP A 2 -6.43 -8.23 -4.60
CA TRP A 2 -4.99 -8.42 -4.73
C TRP A 2 -4.65 -9.11 -6.04
N LEU A 3 -3.72 -8.55 -6.79
CA LEU A 3 -3.18 -9.18 -8.00
C LEU A 3 -2.05 -10.15 -7.67
N TYR A 4 -1.35 -9.89 -6.56
CA TYR A 4 -0.30 -10.75 -6.04
C TYR A 4 -0.20 -10.62 -4.53
N ASP A 5 0.07 -11.73 -3.87
CA ASP A 5 0.29 -11.81 -2.42
C ASP A 5 1.26 -12.96 -2.14
N GLY A 6 2.50 -12.65 -1.78
CA GLY A 6 3.49 -13.68 -1.54
C GLY A 6 4.93 -13.20 -1.40
N ALA A 7 5.85 -14.13 -1.59
CA ALA A 7 7.29 -13.93 -1.40
C ALA A 7 7.91 -13.02 -2.47
N PRO A 8 8.79 -12.06 -2.11
CA PRO A 8 9.37 -11.11 -3.07
C PRO A 8 10.00 -11.75 -4.32
N GLU A 9 10.54 -12.97 -4.22
CA GLU A 9 11.20 -13.72 -5.29
C GLU A 9 10.26 -14.10 -6.43
N HIS A 10 8.98 -14.34 -6.13
CA HIS A 10 8.01 -14.82 -7.12
C HIS A 10 7.25 -13.68 -7.81
N LEU A 11 7.53 -12.44 -7.44
CA LEU A 11 6.80 -11.27 -7.94
C LEU A 11 6.92 -11.14 -9.46
N GLU A 12 8.12 -11.27 -10.01
CA GLU A 12 8.39 -11.13 -11.45
C GLU A 12 7.72 -12.21 -12.31
N LEU A 13 7.41 -13.36 -11.71
CA LEU A 13 6.73 -14.47 -12.38
C LEU A 13 5.21 -14.24 -12.49
N LYS A 14 4.66 -13.30 -11.71
CA LYS A 14 3.21 -13.12 -11.54
C LYS A 14 2.72 -11.74 -11.93
N VAL A 15 3.58 -10.72 -11.81
CA VAL A 15 3.20 -9.32 -12.02
C VAL A 15 4.06 -8.71 -13.09
N ARG A 16 3.44 -8.41 -14.23
CA ARG A 16 4.07 -7.67 -15.32
C ARG A 16 4.20 -6.18 -15.01
N ASP A 17 5.10 -5.52 -15.71
CA ASP A 17 5.16 -4.07 -15.74
C ASP A 17 3.87 -3.47 -16.35
N ALA A 18 3.44 -2.35 -15.79
CA ALA A 18 2.28 -1.59 -16.25
C ALA A 18 2.64 -0.70 -17.43
N GLN A 19 1.77 -0.66 -18.45
CA GLN A 19 1.90 0.33 -19.51
C GLN A 19 1.43 1.71 -19.01
N PRO A 20 1.98 2.83 -19.55
CA PRO A 20 1.61 4.18 -19.11
C PRO A 20 0.10 4.45 -19.10
N GLU A 21 -0.62 3.97 -20.11
CA GLU A 21 -2.06 4.10 -20.29
C GLU A 21 -2.89 3.35 -19.25
N GLU A 22 -2.33 2.31 -18.64
CA GLU A 22 -2.98 1.50 -17.60
C GLU A 22 -2.81 2.12 -16.20
N GLY A 23 -1.96 3.15 -16.08
CA GLY A 23 -1.54 3.71 -14.82
C GLY A 23 -0.44 2.89 -14.18
N GLY A 24 -0.70 2.34 -13.00
CA GLY A 24 0.28 1.58 -12.22
C GLY A 24 -0.34 0.87 -11.04
N TYR A 25 0.52 0.32 -10.18
CA TYR A 25 0.15 -0.48 -9.04
C TYR A 25 0.36 0.29 -7.75
N VAL A 26 -0.50 0.03 -6.76
CA VAL A 26 -0.19 0.27 -5.35
C VAL A 26 0.34 -1.04 -4.78
N MET A 27 1.40 -1.01 -3.98
CA MET A 27 1.95 -2.21 -3.36
C MET A 27 2.23 -2.00 -1.88
N LEU A 28 2.12 -3.09 -1.13
CA LEU A 28 2.57 -3.21 0.25
C LEU A 28 3.84 -4.06 0.29
N LEU A 29 4.84 -3.54 0.99
CA LEU A 29 6.03 -4.26 1.38
C LEU A 29 5.93 -4.56 2.87
N VAL A 30 5.78 -5.83 3.22
CA VAL A 30 5.75 -6.28 4.60
C VAL A 30 7.16 -6.71 4.98
N LEU A 31 7.73 -6.02 5.95
CA LEU A 31 9.05 -6.31 6.50
C LEU A 31 8.98 -7.49 7.46
N GLU A 32 10.11 -8.15 7.74
CA GLU A 32 10.18 -9.25 8.73
C GLU A 32 9.69 -8.84 10.12
N GLY A 33 9.86 -7.57 10.50
CA GLY A 33 9.33 -7.00 11.75
C GLY A 33 7.81 -6.74 11.75
N GLY A 34 7.10 -7.07 10.67
CA GLY A 34 5.66 -6.82 10.52
C GLY A 34 5.30 -5.40 10.09
N GLU A 35 6.27 -4.49 10.00
CA GLU A 35 6.07 -3.15 9.45
C GLU A 35 5.63 -3.21 7.99
N ILE A 36 4.72 -2.30 7.61
CA ILE A 36 4.22 -2.17 6.24
C ILE A 36 4.76 -0.88 5.62
N ARG A 37 5.38 -0.98 4.44
CA ARG A 37 5.71 0.18 3.59
C ARG A 37 4.79 0.20 2.37
N LEU A 38 4.15 1.35 2.16
CA LEU A 38 3.26 1.58 1.02
C LEU A 38 4.05 2.22 -0.13
N LEU A 39 3.89 1.69 -1.35
CA LEU A 39 4.51 2.27 -2.55
C LEU A 39 3.55 2.29 -3.75
N GLY A 40 3.95 3.06 -4.75
CA GLY A 40 3.30 3.13 -6.05
C GLY A 40 4.35 2.96 -7.13
N THR A 41 4.10 2.08 -8.10
CA THR A 41 5.06 1.84 -9.19
C THR A 41 4.37 1.26 -10.42
N ARG A 42 4.99 1.48 -11.57
CA ARG A 42 4.68 0.77 -12.82
C ARG A 42 5.57 -0.46 -13.04
N PHE A 43 6.64 -0.58 -12.26
CA PHE A 43 7.67 -1.61 -12.42
C PHE A 43 7.85 -2.39 -11.11
N PRO A 44 6.91 -3.28 -10.73
CA PRO A 44 6.90 -3.96 -9.43
C PRO A 44 8.18 -4.76 -9.15
N ALA A 45 8.55 -5.66 -10.07
CA ALA A 45 9.72 -6.52 -9.93
C ALA A 45 11.01 -5.71 -9.82
N LYS A 46 11.21 -4.74 -10.74
CA LYS A 46 12.37 -3.84 -10.73
C LYS A 46 12.47 -3.05 -9.42
N TYR A 47 11.35 -2.56 -8.91
CA TYR A 47 11.33 -1.81 -7.66
C TYR A 47 11.76 -2.70 -6.49
N VAL A 48 11.18 -3.89 -6.35
CA VAL A 48 11.50 -4.83 -5.27
C VAL A 48 12.96 -5.30 -5.34
N ALA A 49 13.48 -5.59 -6.54
CA ALA A 49 14.89 -5.95 -6.73
C ALA A 49 15.83 -4.82 -6.27
N ASN A 50 15.55 -3.58 -6.70
CA ASN A 50 16.33 -2.41 -6.29
C ASN A 50 16.24 -2.16 -4.78
N TRP A 51 15.06 -2.29 -4.20
CA TRP A 51 14.86 -2.13 -2.76
C TRP A 51 15.70 -3.16 -1.99
N ARG A 52 15.65 -4.44 -2.37
CA ARG A 52 16.40 -5.51 -1.70
C ARG A 52 17.90 -5.29 -1.80
N SER A 53 18.39 -4.94 -2.99
CA SER A 53 19.80 -4.61 -3.18
C SER A 53 20.23 -3.43 -2.30
N ASN A 54 19.41 -2.39 -2.19
CA ASN A 54 19.73 -1.23 -1.35
C ASN A 54 19.63 -1.54 0.14
N ALA A 55 18.63 -2.32 0.57
CA ALA A 55 18.51 -2.75 1.96
C ALA A 55 19.75 -3.55 2.39
N VAL A 56 20.16 -4.54 1.60
CA VAL A 56 21.37 -5.34 1.91
C VAL A 56 22.64 -4.47 1.99
N ARG A 57 22.78 -3.47 1.11
CA ARG A 57 23.97 -2.59 1.09
C ARG A 57 24.07 -1.66 2.30
N HIS A 58 22.96 -1.39 2.97
CA HIS A 58 22.85 -0.39 4.02
C HIS A 58 22.37 -0.97 5.35
N ASP A 59 22.51 -2.29 5.55
CA ASP A 59 21.99 -3.01 6.72
C ASP A 59 20.51 -2.69 7.02
N GLY A 60 19.75 -2.48 5.95
CA GLY A 60 18.33 -2.21 5.97
C GLY A 60 17.48 -3.45 6.23
N PRO A 61 16.17 -3.27 6.44
CA PRO A 61 15.28 -4.36 6.79
C PRO A 61 15.13 -5.39 5.66
N THR A 62 14.72 -6.61 6.00
CA THR A 62 14.39 -7.67 5.04
C THR A 62 12.90 -7.64 4.69
N LEU A 63 12.56 -7.91 3.43
CA LEU A 63 11.17 -8.11 2.99
C LEU A 63 10.74 -9.54 3.27
N ALA A 64 9.67 -9.71 4.03
CA ALA A 64 9.02 -11.00 4.25
C ALA A 64 7.97 -11.30 3.18
N ARG A 65 7.22 -10.28 2.75
CA ARG A 65 6.05 -10.45 1.88
C ARG A 65 5.80 -9.20 1.06
N VAL A 66 5.33 -9.38 -0.17
CA VAL A 66 4.90 -8.32 -1.07
C VAL A 66 3.46 -8.56 -1.44
N VAL A 67 2.66 -7.49 -1.40
CA VAL A 67 1.27 -7.52 -1.80
C VAL A 67 1.02 -6.45 -2.85
N VAL A 68 0.42 -6.80 -3.98
CA VAL A 68 0.19 -5.92 -5.13
C VAL A 68 -1.30 -5.76 -5.35
N LEU A 69 -1.76 -4.51 -5.34
CA LEU A 69 -3.14 -4.18 -5.66
C LEU A 69 -3.32 -4.10 -7.18
N GLY A 70 -4.57 -4.16 -7.65
CA GLY A 70 -4.89 -4.05 -9.08
C GLY A 70 -4.29 -2.82 -9.76
N LEU A 71 -4.24 -2.85 -11.09
CA LEU A 71 -3.87 -1.69 -11.91
C LEU A 71 -4.89 -0.57 -11.73
N HIS A 72 -4.40 0.66 -11.61
CA HIS A 72 -5.26 1.83 -11.59
C HIS A 72 -4.61 3.05 -12.24
N PRO A 73 -5.33 3.80 -13.11
CA PRO A 73 -4.84 5.05 -13.71
C PRO A 73 -4.38 6.10 -12.70
N ARG A 74 -4.93 6.04 -11.48
CA ARG A 74 -4.69 6.99 -10.39
C ARG A 74 -4.01 6.37 -9.17
N TYR A 75 -3.25 5.30 -9.37
CA TYR A 75 -2.58 4.57 -8.29
C TYR A 75 -1.78 5.48 -7.34
N GLU A 76 -1.11 6.53 -7.83
CA GLU A 76 -0.40 7.50 -6.98
C GLU A 76 -1.32 8.28 -6.05
N LYS A 77 -2.50 8.68 -6.54
CA LYS A 77 -3.49 9.38 -5.71
C LYS A 77 -4.06 8.42 -4.67
N ILE A 78 -4.44 7.21 -5.08
CA ILE A 78 -4.95 6.19 -4.15
C ILE A 78 -3.92 5.87 -3.07
N LYS A 79 -2.64 5.68 -3.45
CA LYS A 79 -1.54 5.51 -2.51
C LYS A 79 -1.48 6.63 -1.46
N ARG A 80 -1.58 7.90 -1.89
CA ARG A 80 -1.56 9.05 -0.97
C ARG A 80 -2.76 9.02 -0.02
N LEU A 81 -3.95 8.74 -0.53
CA LEU A 81 -5.17 8.68 0.30
C LEU A 81 -5.12 7.51 1.30
N LEU A 82 -4.57 6.37 0.89
CA LEU A 82 -4.30 5.25 1.80
C LEU A 82 -3.33 5.66 2.90
N ALA A 83 -2.18 6.25 2.56
CA ALA A 83 -1.21 6.72 3.55
C ALA A 83 -1.83 7.71 4.54
N THR A 84 -2.62 8.68 4.06
CA THR A 84 -3.32 9.64 4.92
C THR A 84 -4.34 8.94 5.83
N SER A 85 -5.13 8.00 5.30
CA SER A 85 -6.12 7.30 6.13
C SER A 85 -5.46 6.43 7.20
N LEU A 86 -4.32 5.80 6.90
CA LEU A 86 -3.58 4.99 7.87
C LEU A 86 -2.97 5.85 8.97
N ALA A 87 -2.40 7.00 8.63
CA ALA A 87 -1.87 7.95 9.62
C ALA A 87 -2.95 8.47 10.59
N VAL A 88 -4.16 8.75 10.09
CA VAL A 88 -5.29 9.17 10.95
C VAL A 88 -5.68 8.09 11.96
N ASP A 89 -5.65 6.81 11.55
CA ASP A 89 -5.93 5.69 12.47
C ASP A 89 -4.85 5.57 13.56
N GLU A 90 -3.58 5.79 13.22
CA GLU A 90 -2.46 5.78 14.19
C GLU A 90 -2.61 6.91 15.23
N GLU A 91 -2.99 8.12 14.79
CA GLU A 91 -3.23 9.26 15.68
C GLU A 91 -4.39 8.99 16.65
N LYS A 92 -5.50 8.42 16.16
CA LYS A 92 -6.65 8.06 17.01
C LYS A 92 -6.32 6.94 18.00
N GLY A 93 -5.59 5.91 17.55
CA GLY A 93 -5.15 4.81 18.41
C GLY A 93 -4.23 5.27 19.55
N SER A 94 -3.40 6.29 19.29
CA SER A 94 -2.47 6.88 20.26
C SER A 94 -3.16 7.78 21.29
N GLN A 95 -4.34 8.33 20.99
CA GLN A 95 -5.12 9.16 21.92
C GLN A 95 -6.01 8.33 22.86
N GLY A 96 -6.34 7.08 22.50
CA GLY A 96 -7.25 6.20 23.26
C GLY A 96 -6.57 5.18 24.20
N GLN A 97 -5.26 4.96 24.07
CA GLN A 97 -4.52 3.98 24.89
C GLN A 97 -3.30 4.64 25.54
N GLY A 98 -3.23 4.57 26.86
CA GLY A 98 -2.06 5.05 27.61
C GLY A 98 -0.77 4.33 27.17
N GLY A 99 0.14 5.09 26.55
CA GLY A 99 1.59 4.83 26.56
C GLY A 99 2.13 3.54 25.93
N GLY A 100 1.36 2.80 25.13
CA GLY A 100 1.85 1.64 24.38
C GLY A 100 2.26 1.99 22.93
N PRO A 101 3.23 1.29 22.31
CA PRO A 101 3.53 1.48 20.89
C PRO A 101 2.29 1.17 20.05
N ALA A 102 1.96 2.05 19.10
CA ALA A 102 0.82 1.90 18.20
C ALA A 102 0.83 0.51 17.55
N LYS A 103 -0.32 -0.17 17.54
CA LYS A 103 -0.44 -1.50 16.93
C LYS A 103 -0.15 -1.37 15.42
N PRO A 104 0.80 -2.12 14.86
CA PRO A 104 1.12 -2.02 13.44
C PRO A 104 -0.12 -2.36 12.60
N HIS A 105 -0.35 -1.59 11.54
CA HIS A 105 -1.45 -1.85 10.61
C HIS A 105 -1.38 -3.28 10.07
N SER A 106 -2.53 -3.96 9.98
CA SER A 106 -2.59 -5.27 9.35
C SER A 106 -2.76 -5.14 7.84
N VAL A 107 -2.30 -6.14 7.10
CA VAL A 107 -2.52 -6.20 5.64
C VAL A 107 -4.01 -6.14 5.31
N ASP A 108 -4.86 -6.77 6.12
CA ASP A 108 -6.31 -6.81 5.94
C ASP A 108 -6.98 -5.44 6.16
N SER A 109 -6.50 -4.64 7.13
CA SER A 109 -7.02 -3.29 7.35
C SER A 109 -6.67 -2.37 6.19
N VAL A 110 -5.44 -2.48 5.68
CA VAL A 110 -5.01 -1.72 4.49
C VAL A 110 -5.80 -2.17 3.26
N PHE A 111 -6.05 -3.47 3.11
CA PHE A 111 -6.82 -4.03 2.00
C PHE A 111 -8.23 -3.45 1.93
N SER A 112 -8.94 -3.46 3.06
CA SER A 112 -10.33 -3.02 3.13
C SER A 112 -10.46 -1.56 2.69
N LYS A 113 -9.55 -0.70 3.17
CA LYS A 113 -9.49 0.72 2.76
C LYS A 113 -9.15 0.87 1.28
N ALA A 114 -8.28 0.02 0.76
CA ALA A 114 -7.88 0.07 -0.63
C ALA A 114 -8.97 -0.43 -1.58
N GLU A 115 -9.67 -1.51 -1.26
CA GLU A 115 -10.82 -1.96 -2.06
C GLU A 115 -11.86 -0.87 -2.21
N PHE A 116 -12.17 -0.16 -1.11
CA PHE A 116 -13.06 0.98 -1.17
C PHE A 116 -12.55 2.05 -2.15
N LEU A 117 -11.29 2.49 -2.02
CA LEU A 117 -10.72 3.51 -2.90
C LEU A 117 -10.62 3.08 -4.38
N PHE A 118 -10.41 1.80 -4.65
CA PHE A 118 -10.37 1.24 -6.00
C PHE A 118 -11.77 1.06 -6.60
N SER A 119 -12.81 0.95 -5.78
CA SER A 119 -14.19 0.76 -6.24
C SER A 119 -14.86 2.04 -6.78
N ILE A 120 -14.27 3.20 -6.53
CA ILE A 120 -14.87 4.50 -6.84
C ILE A 120 -14.88 4.75 -8.35
N SER A 121 -16.09 4.77 -8.92
CA SER A 121 -16.34 5.09 -10.32
C SER A 121 -17.37 6.21 -10.46
N PRO A 122 -17.14 7.23 -11.33
CA PRO A 122 -15.90 7.45 -12.05
C PRO A 122 -14.80 7.88 -11.08
N ALA A 123 -13.57 7.42 -11.29
CA ALA A 123 -12.44 7.72 -10.44
C ALA A 123 -11.96 9.17 -10.59
N THR A 124 -12.85 10.17 -10.52
CA THR A 124 -12.49 11.60 -10.59
C THR A 124 -11.78 12.04 -9.32
N ASN A 125 -11.13 13.21 -9.35
CA ASN A 125 -10.41 13.72 -8.17
C ASN A 125 -11.39 14.04 -7.04
N ALA A 126 -12.60 14.52 -7.39
CA ALA A 126 -13.64 14.85 -6.44
C ALA A 126 -14.13 13.59 -5.72
N HIS A 127 -14.48 12.53 -6.46
CA HIS A 127 -14.99 11.30 -5.85
C HIS A 127 -13.94 10.59 -4.99
N LEU A 128 -12.67 10.56 -5.43
CA LEU A 128 -11.59 10.01 -4.61
C LEU A 128 -11.34 10.82 -3.33
N ALA A 129 -11.48 12.14 -3.38
CA ALA A 129 -11.33 13.00 -2.20
C ALA A 129 -12.48 12.81 -1.21
N GLU A 130 -13.72 12.76 -1.69
CA GLU A 130 -14.92 12.51 -0.88
C GLU A 130 -14.85 11.15 -0.17
N ALA A 131 -14.48 10.10 -0.90
CA ALA A 131 -14.32 8.78 -0.33
C ALA A 131 -13.22 8.72 0.75
N SER A 132 -12.11 9.45 0.55
CA SER A 132 -11.09 9.55 1.60
C SER A 132 -11.61 10.23 2.87
N GLN A 133 -12.52 11.21 2.74
CA GLN A 133 -13.16 11.83 3.90
C GLN A 133 -14.11 10.86 4.61
N GLN A 134 -14.86 10.05 3.85
CA GLN A 134 -15.71 9.00 4.41
C GLN A 134 -14.90 7.96 5.18
N LEU A 135 -13.76 7.51 4.65
CA LEU A 135 -12.84 6.60 5.37
C LEU A 135 -12.31 7.21 6.68
N ALA A 136 -12.02 8.51 6.69
CA ALA A 136 -11.53 9.19 7.90
C ALA A 136 -12.62 9.35 8.98
N GLN A 137 -13.90 9.39 8.58
CA GLN A 137 -15.05 9.50 9.50
C GLN A 137 -15.51 8.16 10.07
N GLN A 138 -15.23 7.04 9.38
CA GLN A 138 -15.62 5.69 9.80
C GLN A 138 -14.61 5.00 10.71
N ALA A 139 -13.40 5.56 10.84
CA ALA A 139 -12.37 5.12 11.78
C ALA A 139 -12.53 5.78 13.15
#